data_AF-A0A958GB78-F1
#
_entry.id   AF-A0A958GB78-F1
#
_cell.length_a   1.000
_cell.length_b   1.000
_cell.length_c   1.000
_cell.angle_alpha   90.00
_cell.angle_beta   90.00
_cell.angle_gamma   90.00
#
_symmetry.space_group_name_H-M   'P 1'
#
loop_
_entity.id
_entity.type
_entity.pdbx_description
1 polymer ?
#
loop_
_entity_poly.entity_id
_entity_poly.type
_entity_poly.pdbx_seq_one_letter_code
_entity_poly.pdbx_strand_id
1 'polypeptide(L)'
;MNQAGYAHAQVTPALTVSDTVERADIRWEIDSGPPCRFGPASISGRRHVAESLIRSQLTLRPGQTYDPRLIETTQHRIFSLGLFQFVTVRASLNQAHSQEIPVEVQLNEAPRLTVKWGIGYGRDDRFRLFTDIRRLGFLGGARRLKLHLKHSGLEPYFADLQIIQPAFLMPR
;
A
#
# COMPACT_ATOMS: atom_id res chain seq x y z
N MET A 1 -16.01 -10.12 -8.54
CA MET A 1 -15.94 -10.91 -9.79
C MET A 1 -14.78 -10.42 -10.67
N ASN A 2 -13.57 -10.32 -10.11
CA ASN A 2 -12.35 -9.83 -10.79
C ASN A 2 -11.24 -10.90 -10.76
N GLN A 3 -11.60 -12.18 -10.64
CA GLN A 3 -10.72 -13.21 -10.05
C GLN A 3 -10.13 -14.21 -11.06
N ALA A 4 -10.17 -13.92 -12.36
CA ALA A 4 -9.76 -14.89 -13.40
C ALA A 4 -8.96 -14.27 -14.57
N GLY A 5 -8.30 -13.12 -14.36
CA GLY A 5 -7.38 -12.55 -15.35
C GLY A 5 -7.99 -11.71 -16.46
N TYR A 6 -9.17 -11.17 -16.18
CA TYR A 6 -9.94 -10.32 -17.08
C TYR A 6 -9.89 -8.88 -16.59
N ALA A 7 -8.99 -8.08 -17.17
CA ALA A 7 -8.79 -6.70 -16.76
C ALA A 7 -9.89 -5.74 -17.27
N HIS A 8 -10.66 -6.17 -18.27
CA HIS A 8 -11.66 -5.37 -18.99
C HIS A 8 -13.10 -5.83 -18.74
N ALA A 9 -13.35 -6.64 -17.70
CA ALA A 9 -14.68 -7.17 -17.43
C ALA A 9 -15.69 -6.03 -17.23
N GLN A 10 -16.64 -5.90 -18.16
CA GLN A 10 -17.68 -4.88 -18.15
C GLN A 10 -19.00 -5.59 -17.85
N VAL A 11 -19.66 -5.20 -16.77
CA VAL A 11 -20.89 -5.85 -16.31
C VAL A 11 -22.07 -4.96 -16.68
N THR A 12 -22.86 -5.40 -17.67
CA THR A 12 -24.07 -4.70 -18.10
C THR A 12 -25.29 -5.49 -17.61
N PRO A 13 -26.06 -4.98 -16.64
CA PRO A 13 -27.26 -5.68 -16.17
C PRO A 13 -28.36 -5.58 -17.22
N ALA A 14 -28.86 -6.73 -17.68
CA ALA A 14 -30.07 -6.80 -18.50
C ALA A 14 -31.27 -7.12 -17.59
N LEU A 15 -32.15 -6.14 -17.40
CA LEU A 15 -33.39 -6.31 -16.64
C LEU A 15 -34.52 -6.64 -17.61
N THR A 16 -35.11 -7.83 -17.46
CA THR A 16 -36.37 -8.18 -18.15
C THR A 16 -37.46 -8.25 -17.09
N VAL A 17 -38.36 -7.25 -17.08
CA VAL A 17 -39.52 -7.20 -16.18
C VAL A 17 -40.70 -7.80 -16.92
N SER A 18 -41.34 -8.82 -16.33
CA SER A 18 -42.53 -9.47 -16.89
C SER A 18 -43.76 -9.07 -16.07
N ASP A 19 -44.67 -8.27 -16.64
CA ASP A 19 -45.84 -7.69 -15.94
C ASP A 19 -46.93 -8.72 -15.52
N THR A 20 -46.81 -9.98 -15.94
CA THR A 20 -47.83 -11.03 -15.73
C THR A 20 -47.57 -11.91 -14.50
N VAL A 21 -46.38 -11.85 -13.92
CA VAL A 21 -45.98 -12.60 -12.73
C VAL A 21 -45.10 -11.65 -11.94
N GLU A 22 -45.39 -11.34 -10.67
CA GLU A 22 -44.55 -10.50 -9.80
C GLU A 22 -43.17 -11.16 -9.56
N ARG A 23 -42.34 -11.22 -10.60
CA ARG A 23 -41.00 -11.81 -10.62
C ARG A 23 -40.15 -10.96 -11.56
N ALA A 24 -39.03 -10.48 -11.04
CA ALA A 24 -37.99 -9.83 -11.82
C ALA A 24 -36.85 -10.82 -11.99
N ASP A 25 -36.55 -11.21 -13.23
CA ASP A 25 -35.39 -12.04 -13.56
C ASP A 25 -34.22 -11.11 -13.93
N ILE A 26 -33.16 -11.15 -13.11
CA ILE A 26 -31.92 -10.41 -13.37
C ILE A 26 -30.95 -11.34 -14.10
N ARG A 27 -30.69 -11.08 -15.38
CA ARG A 27 -29.69 -11.82 -16.17
C ARG A 27 -28.41 -11.00 -16.28
N TRP A 28 -27.32 -11.57 -15.81
CA TRP A 28 -25.98 -10.97 -15.89
C TRP A 28 -25.25 -11.55 -17.10
N GLU A 29 -25.00 -10.75 -18.13
CA GLU A 29 -24.07 -11.10 -19.20
C GLU A 29 -22.68 -10.57 -18.84
N ILE A 30 -21.69 -11.47 -18.79
CA ILE A 30 -20.31 -11.15 -18.38
C ILE A 30 -19.42 -11.39 -19.59
N ASP A 31 -19.05 -10.34 -20.31
CA ASP A 31 -17.97 -10.40 -21.29
C ASP A 31 -16.65 -10.11 -20.58
N SER A 32 -15.78 -11.11 -20.56
CA SER A 32 -14.53 -11.08 -19.83
C SER A 32 -13.34 -10.66 -20.72
N GLY A 33 -13.50 -10.65 -22.06
CA GLY A 33 -12.41 -10.40 -23.00
C GLY A 33 -11.32 -11.49 -23.01
N PRO A 34 -10.26 -11.33 -23.83
CA PRO A 34 -9.17 -12.30 -23.93
C PRO A 34 -8.30 -12.35 -22.66
N PRO A 35 -7.64 -13.49 -22.35
CA PRO A 35 -6.74 -13.58 -21.19
C PRO A 35 -5.52 -12.67 -21.38
N CYS A 36 -5.26 -11.81 -20.39
CA CYS A 36 -4.10 -10.93 -20.39
C CYS A 36 -2.99 -11.45 -19.48
N ARG A 37 -1.77 -10.98 -19.71
CA ARG A 37 -0.57 -11.26 -18.92
C ARG A 37 0.04 -9.95 -18.40
N PHE A 38 0.76 -10.03 -17.30
CA PHE A 38 1.55 -8.90 -16.81
C PHE A 38 2.73 -8.63 -17.73
N GLY A 39 2.92 -7.36 -18.10
CA GLY A 39 4.10 -6.85 -18.77
C GLY A 39 5.18 -6.40 -17.76
N PRO A 40 6.18 -5.62 -18.21
CA PRO A 40 7.22 -5.09 -17.33
C PRO A 40 6.64 -4.12 -16.28
N ALA A 41 7.27 -4.10 -15.10
CA ALA A 41 6.94 -3.19 -14.01
C ALA A 41 7.92 -2.01 -13.93
N SER A 42 7.41 -0.79 -14.08
CA SER A 42 8.13 0.47 -13.88
C SER A 42 7.90 1.01 -12.46
N ILE A 43 8.93 1.60 -11.87
CA ILE A 43 8.88 2.14 -10.50
C ILE A 43 9.30 3.61 -10.54
N SER A 44 8.49 4.51 -9.98
CA SER A 44 8.74 5.95 -9.97
C SER A 44 8.53 6.58 -8.59
N GLY A 45 9.14 7.75 -8.37
CA GLY A 45 8.99 8.53 -7.13
C GLY A 45 9.88 8.11 -5.95
N ARG A 46 10.79 7.15 -6.16
CA ARG A 46 11.89 6.87 -5.21
C ARG A 46 12.95 7.98 -5.26
N ARG A 47 13.55 8.29 -4.12
CA ARG A 47 14.69 9.21 -3.99
C ARG A 47 15.88 8.53 -3.34
N HIS A 48 15.67 7.85 -2.22
CA HIS A 48 16.75 7.23 -1.47
C HIS A 48 16.53 5.75 -1.15
N VAL A 49 15.30 5.24 -1.27
CA VAL A 49 15.02 3.81 -1.10
C VAL A 49 15.56 3.06 -2.30
N ALA A 50 16.29 1.97 -2.03
CA ALA A 50 16.86 1.13 -3.09
C ALA A 50 15.74 0.47 -3.91
N GLU A 51 15.87 0.50 -5.24
CA GLU A 51 14.89 -0.10 -6.14
C GLU A 51 14.75 -1.61 -5.92
N SER A 52 15.85 -2.30 -5.59
CA SER A 52 15.84 -3.73 -5.26
C SER A 52 14.92 -4.07 -4.09
N LEU A 53 14.84 -3.18 -3.08
CA LEU A 53 13.93 -3.36 -1.95
C LEU A 53 12.48 -3.30 -2.42
N ILE A 54 12.13 -2.34 -3.26
CA ILE A 54 10.76 -2.20 -3.81
C ILE A 54 10.44 -3.40 -4.72
N ARG A 55 11.37 -3.77 -5.61
CA ARG A 55 11.22 -4.92 -6.52
C ARG A 55 11.05 -6.24 -5.79
N SER A 56 11.71 -6.43 -4.64
CA SER A 56 11.54 -7.64 -3.81
C SER A 56 10.13 -7.84 -3.26
N GLN A 57 9.31 -6.77 -3.23
CA GLN A 57 7.93 -6.83 -2.75
C GLN A 57 6.90 -7.08 -3.85
N LEU A 58 7.32 -7.07 -5.12
CA LEU A 58 6.44 -7.39 -6.25
C LEU A 58 6.02 -8.85 -6.19
N THR A 59 4.70 -9.10 -6.20
CA THR A 59 4.16 -10.47 -6.28
C THR A 59 3.83 -10.89 -7.70
N LEU A 60 3.69 -9.93 -8.60
CA LEU A 60 3.50 -10.14 -10.03
C LEU A 60 4.84 -10.35 -10.74
N ARG A 61 4.84 -11.16 -11.79
CA ARG A 61 5.99 -11.38 -12.67
C ARG A 61 5.58 -11.12 -14.13
N PRO A 62 6.46 -10.52 -14.95
CA PRO A 62 6.22 -10.43 -16.39
C PRO A 62 5.92 -11.80 -17.00
N GLY A 63 4.95 -11.88 -17.91
CA GLY A 63 4.47 -13.10 -18.57
C GLY A 63 3.46 -13.93 -17.76
N GLN A 64 3.29 -13.65 -16.47
CA GLN A 64 2.27 -14.31 -15.62
C GLN A 64 0.86 -13.85 -16.02
N THR A 65 -0.12 -14.74 -15.93
CA THR A 65 -1.54 -14.38 -16.12
C THR A 65 -1.91 -13.21 -15.21
N TYR A 66 -2.65 -12.25 -15.76
CA TYR A 66 -3.16 -11.10 -15.02
C TYR A 66 -3.99 -11.59 -13.83
N ASP A 67 -3.79 -11.02 -12.66
CA ASP A 67 -4.66 -11.20 -11.50
C ASP A 67 -4.64 -9.89 -10.70
N PRO A 68 -5.76 -9.16 -10.62
CA PRO A 68 -5.79 -7.89 -9.90
C PRO A 68 -5.47 -8.05 -8.40
N ARG A 69 -5.65 -9.23 -7.81
CA ARG A 69 -5.23 -9.48 -6.42
C ARG A 69 -3.72 -9.36 -6.24
N LEU A 70 -2.92 -9.67 -7.27
CA LEU A 70 -1.47 -9.52 -7.22
C LEU A 70 -1.05 -8.05 -7.25
N ILE A 71 -1.83 -7.18 -7.91
CA ILE A 71 -1.64 -5.74 -7.87
C ILE A 71 -1.91 -5.22 -6.45
N GLU A 72 -3.06 -5.57 -5.88
CA GLU A 72 -3.45 -5.18 -4.53
C GLU A 72 -2.43 -5.68 -3.48
N THR A 73 -2.02 -6.95 -3.59
CA THR A 73 -1.03 -7.56 -2.70
C THR A 73 0.32 -6.85 -2.81
N THR A 74 0.76 -6.54 -4.04
CA THR A 74 2.00 -5.79 -4.29
C THR A 74 1.93 -4.41 -3.64
N GLN A 75 0.82 -3.67 -3.85
CA GLN A 75 0.61 -2.36 -3.24
C GLN A 75 0.66 -2.45 -1.71
N HIS A 76 -0.05 -3.41 -1.13
CA HIS A 76 -0.07 -3.62 0.32
C HIS A 76 1.31 -3.95 0.89
N ARG A 77 2.08 -4.83 0.23
CA ARG A 77 3.44 -5.21 0.67
C ARG A 77 4.39 -4.01 0.65
N ILE A 78 4.39 -3.24 -0.43
CA ILE A 78 5.24 -2.05 -0.54
C ILE A 78 4.82 -1.01 0.50
N PHE A 79 3.52 -0.76 0.70
CA PHE A 79 3.02 0.18 1.71
C PHE A 79 3.37 -0.27 3.14
N SER A 80 3.30 -1.58 3.40
CA SER A 80 3.62 -2.20 4.70
C SER A 80 5.08 -2.04 5.12
N LEU A 81 5.99 -1.71 4.18
CA LEU A 81 7.35 -1.33 4.54
C LEU A 81 7.39 -0.07 5.44
N GLY A 82 6.35 0.76 5.39
CA GLY A 82 6.23 1.96 6.23
C GLY A 82 7.25 3.06 5.87
N LEU A 83 7.80 3.01 4.66
CA LEU A 83 8.79 3.95 4.13
C LEU A 83 8.19 5.00 3.20
N PHE A 84 6.90 4.88 2.87
CA PHE A 84 6.23 5.69 1.87
C PHE A 84 4.98 6.35 2.47
N GLN A 85 4.67 7.57 2.03
CA GLN A 85 3.42 8.27 2.39
C GLN A 85 2.24 7.69 1.62
N PHE A 86 2.47 7.37 0.35
CA PHE A 86 1.51 6.68 -0.50
C PHE A 86 2.23 5.72 -1.45
N VAL A 87 1.50 4.69 -1.88
CA VAL A 87 1.89 3.73 -2.91
C VAL A 87 0.67 3.46 -3.76
N THR A 88 0.84 3.55 -5.07
CA THR A 88 -0.18 3.29 -6.07
C THR A 88 0.39 2.32 -7.09
N VAL A 89 -0.27 1.18 -7.28
CA VAL A 89 0.10 0.21 -8.31
C VAL A 89 -1.03 0.12 -9.33
N ARG A 90 -0.72 0.34 -10.60
CA ARG A 90 -1.72 0.35 -11.68
C ARG A 90 -1.27 -0.53 -12.82
N ALA A 91 -2.23 -1.27 -13.37
CA ALA A 91 -2.11 -1.91 -14.66
C ALA A 91 -2.54 -0.92 -15.75
N SER A 92 -1.67 -0.68 -16.72
CA SER A 92 -1.94 0.27 -17.80
C SER A 92 -2.72 -0.42 -18.91
N LEU A 93 -4.05 -0.29 -18.86
CA LEU A 93 -4.98 -0.91 -19.82
C LEU A 93 -5.19 -0.10 -21.10
N ASN A 94 -4.39 0.96 -21.29
CA ASN A 94 -4.54 1.90 -22.40
C ASN A 94 -4.28 1.29 -23.79
N GLN A 95 -3.71 0.09 -23.86
CA GLN A 95 -3.53 -0.64 -25.10
C GLN A 95 -4.60 -1.73 -25.22
N ALA A 96 -5.77 -1.34 -25.73
CA ALA A 96 -6.97 -2.19 -25.88
C ALA A 96 -6.79 -3.48 -26.72
N HIS A 97 -5.58 -3.78 -27.19
CA HIS A 97 -5.24 -4.96 -27.99
C HIS A 97 -3.94 -5.65 -27.54
N SER A 98 -3.29 -5.19 -26.47
CA SER A 98 -2.08 -5.85 -25.98
C SER A 98 -2.46 -6.97 -25.01
N GLN A 99 -1.99 -8.19 -25.30
CA GLN A 99 -2.09 -9.30 -24.34
C GLN A 99 -1.15 -9.10 -23.15
N GLU A 100 -0.17 -8.20 -23.25
CA GLU A 100 0.72 -7.81 -22.15
C GLU A 100 0.33 -6.44 -21.59
N ILE A 101 0.06 -6.40 -20.29
CA ILE A 101 -0.36 -5.20 -19.57
C ILE A 101 0.79 -4.69 -18.71
N PRO A 102 1.44 -3.56 -19.07
CA PRO A 102 2.48 -2.96 -18.25
C PRO A 102 1.95 -2.56 -16.86
N VAL A 103 2.82 -2.66 -15.86
CA VAL A 103 2.50 -2.26 -14.49
C VAL A 103 3.30 -1.04 -14.10
N GLU A 104 2.63 -0.03 -13.57
CA GLU A 104 3.25 1.18 -13.04
C GLU A 104 3.12 1.22 -11.51
N VAL A 105 4.26 1.35 -10.84
CA VAL A 105 4.35 1.54 -9.39
C VAL A 105 4.78 2.97 -9.11
N GLN A 106 3.83 3.79 -8.67
CA GLN A 106 4.07 5.17 -8.26
C GLN A 106 4.08 5.26 -6.74
N LEU A 107 5.11 5.86 -6.17
CA LEU A 107 5.24 5.99 -4.71
C LEU A 107 5.85 7.34 -4.31
N ASN A 108 5.68 7.72 -3.05
CA ASN A 108 6.35 8.88 -2.48
C ASN A 108 6.95 8.53 -1.12
N GLU A 109 8.25 8.73 -0.98
CA GLU A 109 8.97 8.46 0.26
C GLU A 109 8.46 9.34 1.41
N ALA A 110 8.27 8.70 2.57
CA ALA A 110 7.98 9.39 3.82
C ALA A 110 9.19 10.21 4.28
N PRO A 111 8.97 11.34 4.98
CA PRO A 111 10.06 12.11 5.57
C PRO A 111 10.92 11.21 6.46
N ARG A 112 12.24 11.26 6.24
CA ARG A 112 13.19 10.42 6.98
C ARG A 112 13.28 10.79 8.45
N LEU A 113 12.98 12.04 8.81
CA LEU A 113 12.91 12.52 10.18
C LEU A 113 11.54 13.17 10.37
N THR A 114 10.83 12.76 11.41
CA THR A 114 9.59 13.40 11.85
C THR A 114 9.75 13.74 13.32
N VAL A 115 9.54 15.00 13.66
CA VAL A 115 9.54 15.47 15.04
C VAL A 115 8.13 15.96 15.35
N LYS A 116 7.53 15.43 16.42
CA LYS A 116 6.30 15.95 17.01
C LYS A 116 6.57 16.34 18.44
N TRP A 117 5.93 17.38 18.92
CA TRP A 117 6.05 17.81 20.30
C TRP A 117 4.73 18.43 20.71
N GLY A 118 4.50 18.51 22.02
CA GLY A 118 3.30 19.13 22.54
C GLY A 118 3.44 19.46 24.01
N ILE A 119 2.68 20.46 24.43
CA ILE A 119 2.59 20.93 25.80
C ILE A 119 1.13 20.89 26.25
N GLY A 120 0.90 20.69 27.54
CA GLY A 120 -0.44 20.65 28.12
C GLY A 120 -0.43 20.96 29.60
N TYR A 121 -1.59 21.34 30.14
CA TYR A 121 -1.79 21.57 31.56
C TYR A 121 -3.14 20.97 31.99
N GLY A 122 -3.19 20.32 33.16
CA GLY A 122 -4.42 19.75 33.70
C GLY A 122 -4.43 19.70 35.22
N ARG A 123 -5.60 19.40 35.80
CA ARG A 123 -5.80 19.41 37.26
C ARG A 123 -5.04 18.28 37.96
N ASP A 124 -4.97 17.11 37.32
CA ASP A 124 -4.38 15.90 37.90
C ASP A 124 -2.86 15.82 37.63
N ASP A 125 -2.41 15.80 36.37
CA ASP A 125 -0.96 15.69 36.07
C ASP A 125 -0.21 17.02 35.97
N ARG A 126 -0.87 18.15 36.26
CA ARG A 126 -0.30 19.51 36.14
C ARG A 126 0.28 19.75 34.73
N PHE A 127 1.50 20.27 34.65
CA PHE A 127 2.19 20.55 33.39
C PHE A 127 2.63 19.24 32.70
N ARG A 128 2.52 19.21 31.38
CA ARG A 128 2.94 18.10 30.51
C ARG A 128 3.71 18.65 29.32
N LEU A 129 4.83 18.02 29.00
CA LEU A 129 5.61 18.22 27.78
C LEU A 129 5.93 16.85 27.20
N PHE A 130 5.78 16.68 25.89
CA PHE A 130 6.28 15.50 25.21
C PHE A 130 6.99 15.85 23.91
N THR A 131 7.88 14.97 23.48
CA THR A 131 8.60 15.04 22.22
C THR A 131 8.77 13.64 21.64
N ASP A 132 8.26 13.46 20.43
CA ASP A 132 8.36 12.25 19.63
C ASP A 132 9.29 12.49 18.44
N ILE A 133 10.40 11.79 18.41
CA ILE A 133 11.34 11.81 17.28
C ILE A 133 11.28 10.46 16.59
N ARG A 134 10.94 10.46 15.31
CA ARG A 134 10.91 9.27 14.47
C ARG A 134 11.90 9.42 13.32
N ARG A 135 12.79 8.44 13.16
CA ARG A 135 13.73 8.38 12.04
C ARG A 135 13.60 7.09 11.25
N LEU A 136 13.35 7.23 9.95
CA LEU A 136 13.31 6.12 8.98
C LEU A 136 14.70 5.89 8.36
N GLY A 137 15.04 4.63 8.08
CA GLY A 137 16.32 4.24 7.49
C GLY A 137 17.51 4.40 8.45
N PHE A 138 17.27 4.28 9.76
CA PHE A 138 18.33 4.39 10.77
C PHE A 138 19.36 3.26 10.59
N LEU A 139 20.64 3.63 10.50
CA LEU A 139 21.77 2.70 10.24
C LEU A 139 21.62 1.88 8.93
N GLY A 140 20.90 2.42 7.94
CA GLY A 140 20.68 1.77 6.65
C GLY A 140 19.52 0.76 6.67
N GLY A 141 18.97 0.50 5.48
CA GLY A 141 17.83 -0.41 5.28
C GLY A 141 16.48 0.20 5.66
N ALA A 142 15.50 -0.66 5.96
CA ALA A 142 14.13 -0.28 6.30
C ALA A 142 13.88 -0.08 7.81
N ARG A 143 14.94 0.04 8.62
CA ARG A 143 14.85 0.17 10.09
C ARG A 143 14.26 1.51 10.50
N ARG A 144 13.55 1.50 11.63
CA ARG A 144 12.86 2.67 12.19
C ARG A 144 13.30 2.89 13.62
N LEU A 145 13.75 4.09 13.92
CA LEU A 145 14.05 4.55 15.28
C LEU A 145 12.90 5.44 15.75
N LYS A 146 12.41 5.21 16.97
CA LYS A 146 11.50 6.10 17.67
C LYS A 146 12.08 6.42 19.03
N LEU A 147 12.11 7.70 19.37
CA LEU A 147 12.45 8.21 20.68
C LEU A 147 11.24 9.01 21.19
N HIS A 148 10.69 8.60 22.31
CA HIS A 148 9.60 9.29 22.98
C HIS A 148 10.10 9.82 24.33
N LEU A 149 10.02 11.13 24.51
CA LEU A 149 10.37 11.82 25.75
C LEU A 149 9.11 12.47 26.30
N LYS A 150 8.84 12.28 27.59
CA LYS A 150 7.71 12.87 28.30
C LYS A 150 8.16 13.40 29.67
N HIS A 151 7.67 14.57 30.01
CA HIS A 151 7.83 15.22 31.31
C HIS A 151 6.45 15.63 31.80
N SER A 152 6.05 15.20 32.99
CA SER A 152 4.77 15.59 33.61
C SER A 152 4.92 15.89 35.09
N GLY A 153 3.94 16.57 35.69
CA GLY A 153 3.95 16.91 37.12
C GLY A 153 3.75 15.75 38.10
N LEU A 154 3.48 14.54 37.60
CA LEU A 154 3.42 13.28 38.36
C LEU A 154 4.60 12.35 38.02
N GLU A 155 4.92 12.24 36.73
CA GLU A 155 6.07 11.48 36.22
C GLU A 155 7.07 12.47 35.61
N PRO A 156 8.08 12.92 36.37
CA PRO A 156 8.96 13.98 35.94
C PRO A 156 9.85 13.55 34.76
N TYR A 157 10.20 12.27 34.59
CA TYR A 157 11.02 11.86 33.45
C TYR A 157 10.62 10.48 32.93
N PHE A 158 10.06 10.45 31.72
CA PHE A 158 9.80 9.22 30.98
C PHE A 158 10.51 9.29 29.64
N ALA A 159 11.31 8.27 29.33
CA ALA A 159 12.01 8.12 28.07
C ALA A 159 11.85 6.69 27.55
N ASP A 160 11.40 6.56 26.31
CA ASP A 160 11.28 5.29 25.61
C ASP A 160 12.03 5.34 24.29
N LEU A 161 12.80 4.28 24.02
CA LEU A 161 13.60 4.11 22.82
C LEU A 161 13.20 2.81 22.14
N GLN A 162 12.64 2.91 20.94
CA GLN A 162 12.22 1.75 20.15
C GLN A 162 12.97 1.69 18.83
N ILE A 163 13.53 0.52 18.53
CA ILE A 163 14.12 0.19 17.23
C ILE A 163 13.28 -0.92 16.61
N ILE A 164 12.69 -0.65 15.45
CA ILE A 164 11.85 -1.59 14.72
C ILE A 164 12.54 -1.95 13.41
N GLN A 165 12.84 -3.24 13.24
CA GLN A 165 13.33 -3.79 11.97
C GLN A 165 12.21 -4.58 11.27
N PRO A 166 11.62 -4.05 10.17
CA PRO A 166 10.69 -4.84 9.36
C PRO A 166 11.44 -5.94 8.59
N ALA A 167 10.78 -7.07 8.37
CA ALA A 167 11.29 -8.24 7.62
C ALA A 167 12.61 -8.83 8.16
N PHE A 168 12.66 -9.18 9.45
CA PHE A 168 13.83 -9.83 10.07
C PHE A 168 14.18 -11.22 9.47
N LEU A 169 13.20 -11.95 8.92
CA LEU A 169 13.31 -13.37 8.59
C LEU A 169 13.41 -13.72 7.08
N MET A 170 13.72 -12.77 6.20
CA MET A 170 13.90 -13.13 4.78
C MET A 170 15.32 -13.64 4.52
N PRO A 171 15.50 -14.88 4.02
CA PRO A 171 16.81 -15.35 3.57
C PRO A 171 17.31 -14.47 2.42
N ARG A 172 18.63 -14.27 2.40
CA ARG A 172 19.34 -13.33 1.54
C ARG A 172 19.48 -13.84 0.11
#